data_AF-A0A7S0G8D4-F1
#
_entry.id   AF-A0A7S0G8D4-F1
#
_cell.length_a   1.000
_cell.length_b   1.000
_cell.length_c   1.000
_cell.angle_alpha   90.00
_cell.angle_beta   90.00
_cell.angle_gamma   90.00
#
_symmetry.space_group_name_H-M   'P 1'
#
loop_
_entity.id
_entity.type
_entity.pdbx_description
1 polymer ?
#
loop_
_entity_poly.entity_id
_entity_poly.type
_entity_poly.pdbx_seq_one_letter_code
_entity_poly.pdbx_strand_id
1 'polypeptide(L)'
;VCSMTEEIDFIVNISQTFVELCHRISAVTAIDSHLVVQKIVSVGSGWKEAELCEGSNSYVEDLCDRCASLWEMISCWSIRSSPPPNDHSAIITNQPEILDCTGNIIRTYNRMTEVVVSTSSTTHSLHSIAWNHILQACYMTILHGFSLILTCSTEGRALMSMDLAAYSAGISSESVMERILRRREMKDLRENEESRACVSQMLVASPGDFVMDVQRAGMQHVDAYIKAFYFGEEDLMSWINENCGSYKLGQSLALIMSSSFNSELSSSSSRSKIQQQRVQLMVEQVKNLYQQFEGTEMNGS
;
A
#
# COMPACT_ATOMS: atom_id res chain seq x y z
N VAL A 1 -11.83 -40.97 12.18
CA VAL A 1 -12.58 -39.70 12.34
C VAL A 1 -11.64 -38.56 12.71
N CYS A 2 -10.78 -38.67 13.74
CA CYS A 2 -9.80 -37.61 14.05
C CYS A 2 -8.81 -37.25 12.93
N SER A 3 -8.35 -38.21 12.11
CA SER A 3 -7.38 -37.87 11.04
C SER A 3 -8.00 -37.09 9.87
N MET A 4 -9.32 -37.21 9.66
CA MET A 4 -10.01 -36.50 8.57
C MET A 4 -10.28 -35.04 8.95
N THR A 5 -10.53 -34.77 10.23
CA THR A 5 -10.68 -33.39 10.73
C THR A 5 -9.36 -32.62 10.70
N GLU A 6 -8.24 -33.25 11.06
CA GLU A 6 -6.91 -32.62 11.00
C GLU A 6 -6.47 -32.30 9.56
N GLU A 7 -6.76 -33.19 8.61
CA GLU A 7 -6.51 -32.93 7.18
C GLU A 7 -7.37 -31.79 6.63
N ILE A 8 -8.64 -31.69 7.04
CA ILE A 8 -9.53 -30.61 6.63
C ILE A 8 -9.03 -29.27 7.20
N ASP A 9 -8.68 -29.20 8.49
CA ASP A 9 -8.18 -27.98 9.12
C ASP A 9 -6.85 -27.53 8.48
N PHE A 10 -5.97 -28.47 8.12
CA PHE A 10 -4.73 -28.19 7.39
C PHE A 10 -4.99 -27.61 5.99
N ILE A 11 -5.93 -28.20 5.23
CA ILE A 11 -6.32 -27.70 3.91
C ILE A 11 -6.94 -26.31 4.01
N VAL A 12 -7.80 -26.06 5.01
CA VAL A 12 -8.39 -24.75 5.28
C VAL A 12 -7.30 -23.72 5.58
N ASN A 13 -6.34 -24.03 6.45
CA ASN A 13 -5.23 -23.13 6.78
C ASN A 13 -4.32 -22.82 5.58
N ILE A 14 -3.98 -23.82 4.76
CA ILE A 14 -3.22 -23.60 3.51
C ILE A 14 -4.00 -22.71 2.56
N SER A 15 -5.30 -22.98 2.38
CA SER A 15 -6.15 -22.20 1.49
C SER A 15 -6.24 -20.74 1.94
N GLN A 16 -6.36 -20.48 3.24
CA GLN A 16 -6.36 -19.13 3.80
C GLN A 16 -5.02 -18.42 3.57
N THR A 17 -3.90 -19.09 3.85
CA THR A 17 -2.55 -18.54 3.62
C THR A 17 -2.32 -18.22 2.13
N PHE A 18 -2.78 -19.09 1.24
CA PHE A 18 -2.70 -18.90 -0.21
C PHE A 18 -3.58 -17.73 -0.67
N VAL A 19 -4.80 -17.61 -0.13
CA VAL A 19 -5.71 -16.49 -0.40
C VAL A 19 -5.09 -15.17 0.07
N GLU A 20 -4.52 -15.11 1.27
CA GLU A 20 -3.78 -13.95 1.77
C GLU A 20 -2.60 -13.58 0.87
N LEU A 21 -1.79 -14.57 0.46
CA LEU A 21 -0.66 -14.35 -0.44
C LEU A 21 -1.11 -13.82 -1.80
N CYS A 22 -2.16 -14.39 -2.39
CA CYS A 22 -2.70 -13.94 -3.65
C CYS A 22 -3.35 -12.56 -3.56
N HIS A 23 -4.04 -12.23 -2.46
CA HIS A 23 -4.52 -10.88 -2.21
C HIS A 23 -3.36 -9.88 -2.11
N ARG A 24 -2.26 -10.24 -1.45
CA ARG A 24 -1.07 -9.39 -1.37
C ARG A 24 -0.42 -9.15 -2.73
N ILE A 25 -0.17 -10.21 -3.49
CA ILE A 25 0.40 -10.10 -4.86
C ILE A 25 -0.52 -9.29 -5.75
N SER A 26 -1.83 -9.54 -5.63
CA SER A 26 -2.85 -8.81 -6.37
C SER A 26 -2.88 -7.34 -6.00
N ALA A 27 -2.92 -7.00 -4.72
CA ALA A 27 -2.87 -5.63 -4.25
C ALA A 27 -1.64 -4.88 -4.78
N VAL A 28 -0.45 -5.49 -4.66
CA VAL A 28 0.81 -4.91 -5.14
C VAL A 28 0.79 -4.66 -6.65
N THR A 29 0.21 -5.58 -7.43
CA THR A 29 0.10 -5.44 -8.89
C THR A 29 -0.99 -4.46 -9.32
N ALA A 30 -2.12 -4.35 -8.59
CA ALA A 30 -3.21 -3.40 -8.89
C ALA A 30 -2.81 -1.95 -8.68
N ILE A 31 -2.00 -1.71 -7.66
CA ILE A 31 -1.53 -0.37 -7.32
C ILE A 31 -0.64 0.19 -8.43
N ASP A 32 -0.05 -0.68 -9.26
CA ASP A 32 0.98 -0.32 -10.24
C ASP A 32 2.08 0.50 -9.55
N SER A 33 2.73 -0.16 -8.59
CA SER A 33 3.70 0.47 -7.71
C SER A 33 4.81 1.18 -8.49
N HIS A 34 5.18 0.69 -9.68
CA HIS A 34 6.16 1.35 -10.53
C HIS A 34 5.70 2.74 -11.00
N LEU A 35 4.47 2.89 -11.50
CA LEU A 35 3.96 4.20 -11.93
C LEU A 35 3.76 5.16 -10.75
N VAL A 36 3.24 4.68 -9.62
CA VAL A 36 3.07 5.51 -8.41
C VAL A 36 4.42 5.97 -7.88
N VAL A 37 5.38 5.05 -7.78
CA VAL A 37 6.75 5.34 -7.36
C VAL A 37 7.42 6.30 -8.35
N GLN A 38 7.28 6.07 -9.65
CA GLN A 38 7.81 6.97 -10.66
C GLN A 38 7.21 8.36 -10.55
N LYS A 39 5.90 8.48 -10.26
CA LYS A 39 5.26 9.78 -9.99
C LYS A 39 5.84 10.44 -8.75
N ILE A 40 5.94 9.73 -7.62
CA ILE A 40 6.57 10.24 -6.38
C ILE A 40 7.99 10.73 -6.65
N VAL A 41 8.81 9.91 -7.33
CA VAL A 41 10.20 10.24 -7.67
C VAL A 41 10.29 11.37 -8.70
N SER A 42 9.35 11.47 -9.64
CA SER A 42 9.31 12.57 -10.62
C SER A 42 8.98 13.91 -9.96
N VAL A 43 8.13 13.89 -8.92
CA VAL A 43 7.92 15.03 -8.02
C VAL A 43 9.20 15.32 -7.23
N GLY A 44 10.12 14.36 -7.07
CA GLY A 44 11.46 14.44 -6.47
C GLY A 44 12.31 15.68 -6.83
N SER A 45 12.11 16.23 -8.03
CA SER A 45 12.70 17.52 -8.45
C SER A 45 12.13 18.71 -7.64
N GLY A 46 10.82 18.68 -7.36
CA GLY A 46 10.06 19.65 -6.55
C GLY A 46 10.23 19.58 -5.03
N TRP A 47 11.09 18.71 -4.49
CA TRP A 47 11.41 18.68 -3.04
C TRP A 47 12.54 19.65 -2.68
N LYS A 48 12.85 20.56 -3.62
CA LYS A 48 13.66 21.75 -3.44
C LYS A 48 12.71 22.95 -3.41
N GLU A 49 12.96 23.89 -2.50
CA GLU A 49 12.11 25.08 -2.25
C GLU A 49 11.74 25.86 -3.53
N ALA A 50 12.60 25.86 -4.55
CA ALA A 50 12.41 26.58 -5.80
C ALA A 50 11.51 25.86 -6.85
N GLU A 51 11.18 24.59 -6.65
CA GLU A 51 10.49 23.74 -7.64
C GLU A 51 9.17 23.13 -7.09
N LEU A 52 8.70 23.61 -5.93
CA LEU A 52 7.43 23.20 -5.33
C LEU A 52 6.25 23.64 -6.21
N CYS A 53 5.73 22.73 -7.02
CA CYS A 53 4.52 22.93 -7.80
C CYS A 53 3.28 22.46 -7.01
N GLU A 54 2.20 23.26 -7.02
CA GLU A 54 0.92 22.96 -6.33
C GLU A 54 0.23 21.65 -6.76
N GLY A 55 0.71 20.99 -7.83
CA GLY A 55 0.23 19.68 -8.31
C GLY A 55 0.94 18.45 -7.72
N SER A 56 1.82 18.61 -6.73
CA SER A 56 2.66 17.56 -6.15
C SER A 56 1.90 16.35 -5.59
N ASN A 57 0.60 16.50 -5.31
CA ASN A 57 -0.21 15.49 -4.63
C ASN A 57 -1.13 14.72 -5.58
N SER A 58 -1.03 14.95 -6.90
CA SER A 58 -1.86 14.26 -7.90
C SER A 58 -1.75 12.73 -7.82
N TYR A 59 -0.58 12.20 -7.46
CA TYR A 59 -0.40 10.76 -7.26
C TYR A 59 -1.16 10.24 -6.03
N VAL A 60 -1.35 11.06 -4.99
CA VAL A 60 -2.12 10.71 -3.78
C VAL A 60 -3.59 10.55 -4.16
N GLU A 61 -4.14 11.52 -4.87
CA GLU A 61 -5.53 11.46 -5.36
C GLU A 61 -5.74 10.26 -6.32
N ASP A 62 -4.81 10.05 -7.26
CA ASP A 62 -4.85 8.87 -8.15
C ASP A 62 -4.86 7.56 -7.36
N LEU A 63 -4.09 7.48 -6.28
CA LEU A 63 -4.03 6.29 -5.41
C LEU A 63 -5.34 6.12 -4.63
N CYS A 64 -5.91 7.19 -4.08
CA CYS A 64 -7.21 7.16 -3.42
C CYS A 64 -8.33 6.73 -4.38
N ASP A 65 -8.33 7.21 -5.62
CA ASP A 65 -9.31 6.83 -6.64
C ASP A 65 -9.16 5.36 -7.06
N ARG A 66 -7.93 4.85 -7.14
CA ARG A 66 -7.67 3.41 -7.37
C ARG A 66 -8.19 2.57 -6.21
N CYS A 67 -7.92 2.96 -4.96
CA CYS A 67 -8.44 2.30 -3.78
C CYS A 67 -9.99 2.28 -3.79
N ALA A 68 -10.63 3.41 -4.07
CA ALA A 68 -12.08 3.48 -4.17
C ALA A 68 -12.65 2.60 -5.30
N SER A 69 -11.94 2.49 -6.42
CA SER A 69 -12.29 1.58 -7.52
C SER A 69 -12.21 0.11 -7.10
N LEU A 70 -11.11 -0.27 -6.44
CA LEU A 70 -10.91 -1.63 -5.93
C LEU A 70 -11.99 -2.01 -4.92
N TRP A 71 -12.30 -1.11 -3.98
CA TRP A 71 -13.36 -1.34 -3.00
C TRP A 71 -14.74 -1.50 -3.66
N GLU A 72 -15.07 -0.65 -4.63
CA GLU A 72 -16.33 -0.76 -5.37
C GLU A 72 -16.45 -2.12 -6.09
N MET A 73 -15.38 -2.58 -6.73
CA MET A 73 -15.36 -3.86 -7.42
C MET A 73 -15.53 -5.04 -6.46
N ILE A 74 -14.80 -5.05 -5.34
CA ILE A 74 -14.93 -6.07 -4.28
C ILE A 74 -16.36 -6.10 -3.74
N SER A 75 -16.94 -4.93 -3.47
CA SER A 75 -18.27 -4.82 -2.88
C SER A 75 -19.39 -5.23 -3.83
N CYS A 76 -19.30 -4.86 -5.12
CA CYS A 76 -20.32 -5.19 -6.12
C CYS A 76 -20.36 -6.68 -6.46
N TRP A 77 -19.24 -7.40 -6.32
CA TRP A 77 -19.19 -8.83 -6.59
C TRP A 77 -20.01 -9.65 -5.59
N SER A 78 -19.98 -9.28 -4.31
CA SER A 78 -20.77 -9.95 -3.27
C SER A 78 -22.28 -9.94 -3.56
N ILE A 79 -22.76 -8.90 -4.25
CA ILE A 79 -24.18 -8.74 -4.60
C ILE A 79 -24.57 -9.61 -5.81
N ARG A 80 -23.64 -9.84 -6.75
CA ARG A 80 -23.89 -10.56 -8.01
C ARG A 80 -23.76 -12.09 -7.89
N SER A 81 -23.34 -12.61 -6.75
CA SER A 81 -23.23 -14.06 -6.51
C SER A 81 -24.59 -14.78 -6.44
N SER A 82 -25.72 -14.08 -6.58
CA SER A 82 -26.99 -14.73 -6.92
C SER A 82 -26.90 -15.21 -8.37
N PRO A 83 -27.03 -16.53 -8.65
CA PRO A 83 -26.83 -17.05 -9.99
C PRO A 83 -27.79 -16.33 -10.96
N PRO A 84 -27.27 -15.73 -12.05
CA PRO A 84 -28.14 -15.18 -13.06
C PRO A 84 -29.00 -16.33 -13.61
N PRO A 85 -30.29 -16.10 -13.90
CA PRO A 85 -31.10 -17.10 -14.58
C PRO A 85 -30.53 -17.33 -15.99
N ASN A 86 -29.70 -18.37 -16.15
CA ASN A 86 -29.28 -19.05 -17.39
C ASN A 86 -28.78 -18.22 -18.60
N ASP A 87 -28.52 -16.91 -18.49
CA ASP A 87 -28.10 -16.12 -19.65
C ASP A 87 -26.58 -15.87 -19.66
N HIS A 88 -25.85 -16.69 -20.43
CA HIS A 88 -24.38 -16.69 -20.53
C HIS A 88 -23.79 -15.55 -21.39
N SER A 89 -24.49 -14.43 -21.59
CA SER A 89 -24.24 -13.54 -22.74
C SER A 89 -23.93 -12.07 -22.45
N ALA A 90 -23.59 -11.66 -21.22
CA ALA A 90 -23.36 -10.24 -20.91
C ALA A 90 -22.39 -10.10 -19.71
N ILE A 91 -21.37 -9.23 -19.58
CA ILE A 91 -20.91 -8.01 -20.27
C ILE A 91 -19.40 -7.93 -19.95
N ILE A 92 -18.52 -7.91 -20.94
CA ILE A 92 -17.12 -7.48 -20.77
C ILE A 92 -17.06 -6.03 -21.24
N THR A 93 -16.95 -5.10 -20.28
CA THR A 93 -16.83 -3.66 -20.53
C THR A 93 -15.45 -3.32 -21.10
N ASN A 94 -15.44 -2.62 -22.24
CA ASN A 94 -14.24 -2.18 -22.97
C ASN A 94 -13.55 -0.98 -22.28
N GLN A 95 -12.48 -1.24 -21.51
CA GLN A 95 -11.51 -0.23 -21.05
C GLN A 95 -10.09 -0.86 -21.12
N PRO A 96 -9.29 -0.67 -22.18
CA PRO A 96 -8.14 -1.56 -22.45
C PRO A 96 -6.92 -1.39 -21.54
N GLU A 97 -6.69 -0.22 -20.96
CA GLU A 97 -5.36 0.11 -20.37
C GLU A 97 -5.26 -0.10 -18.86
N ILE A 98 -6.39 -0.13 -18.13
CA ILE A 98 -6.43 -0.46 -16.69
C ILE A 98 -6.81 -1.94 -16.46
N LEU A 99 -7.29 -2.64 -17.50
CA LEU A 99 -7.87 -3.98 -17.35
C LEU A 99 -6.87 -5.12 -17.18
N ASP A 100 -5.61 -4.99 -17.59
CA ASP A 100 -4.77 -6.19 -17.73
C ASP A 100 -4.23 -6.68 -16.36
N CYS A 101 -3.75 -5.77 -15.51
CA CYS A 101 -3.38 -6.10 -14.13
C CYS A 101 -4.62 -6.26 -13.24
N THR A 102 -5.58 -5.33 -13.31
CA THR A 102 -6.80 -5.36 -12.49
C THR A 102 -7.69 -6.57 -12.82
N GLY A 103 -7.73 -7.01 -14.08
CA GLY A 103 -8.50 -8.18 -14.52
C GLY A 103 -7.94 -9.52 -14.04
N ASN A 104 -6.62 -9.65 -13.90
CA ASN A 104 -5.99 -10.84 -13.31
C ASN A 104 -6.24 -10.93 -11.80
N ILE A 105 -6.28 -9.79 -11.13
CA ILE A 105 -6.60 -9.65 -9.71
C ILE A 105 -8.05 -10.01 -9.46
N ILE A 106 -8.95 -9.46 -10.26
CA ILE A 106 -10.37 -9.79 -10.22
C ILE A 106 -10.54 -11.29 -10.49
N ARG A 107 -9.92 -11.86 -11.53
CA ARG A 107 -10.03 -13.30 -11.80
C ARG A 107 -9.50 -14.18 -10.66
N THR A 108 -8.41 -13.78 -10.02
CA THR A 108 -7.85 -14.49 -8.87
C THR A 108 -8.75 -14.36 -7.64
N TYR A 109 -9.19 -13.14 -7.33
CA TYR A 109 -10.16 -12.84 -6.28
C TYR A 109 -11.45 -13.63 -6.48
N ASN A 110 -12.04 -13.58 -7.68
CA ASN A 110 -13.28 -14.28 -8.01
C ASN A 110 -13.17 -15.79 -7.88
N ARG A 111 -12.06 -16.38 -8.37
CA ARG A 111 -11.80 -17.82 -8.18
C ARG A 111 -11.69 -18.19 -6.71
N MET A 112 -11.13 -17.31 -5.89
CA MET A 112 -11.01 -17.53 -4.45
C MET A 112 -12.35 -17.35 -3.74
N THR A 113 -13.12 -16.31 -4.08
CA THR A 113 -14.46 -16.07 -3.55
C THR A 113 -15.40 -17.21 -3.92
N GLU A 114 -15.35 -17.75 -5.14
CA GLU A 114 -16.15 -18.92 -5.54
C GLU A 114 -15.85 -20.17 -4.68
N VAL A 115 -14.57 -20.42 -4.37
CA VAL A 115 -14.14 -21.55 -3.53
C VAL A 115 -14.50 -21.34 -2.05
N VAL A 116 -14.46 -20.11 -1.55
CA VAL A 116 -14.74 -19.81 -0.13
C VAL A 116 -16.25 -19.59 0.14
N VAL A 117 -16.99 -19.02 -0.81
CA VAL A 117 -18.46 -18.81 -0.70
C VAL A 117 -19.22 -20.12 -0.85
N SER A 118 -18.68 -21.09 -1.60
CA SER A 118 -19.24 -22.45 -1.63
C SER A 118 -19.06 -23.21 -0.31
N THR A 119 -18.22 -22.71 0.61
CA THR A 119 -17.84 -23.40 1.85
C THR A 119 -18.22 -22.66 3.13
N SER A 120 -18.61 -21.37 3.10
CA SER A 120 -18.91 -20.61 4.32
C SER A 120 -19.86 -19.40 4.14
N SER A 121 -20.57 -19.05 5.21
CA SER A 121 -21.50 -17.91 5.32
C SER A 121 -20.83 -16.56 5.64
N THR A 122 -19.51 -16.43 5.46
CA THR A 122 -18.71 -15.28 5.93
C THR A 122 -18.11 -14.47 4.77
N THR A 123 -18.94 -13.79 3.98
CA THR A 123 -18.48 -12.88 2.91
C THR A 123 -17.84 -11.60 3.45
N HIS A 124 -18.32 -11.10 4.60
CA HIS A 124 -17.82 -9.86 5.21
C HIS A 124 -16.34 -9.93 5.65
N SER A 125 -15.87 -11.09 6.12
CA SER A 125 -14.47 -11.26 6.54
C SER A 125 -13.50 -11.16 5.36
N LEU A 126 -13.87 -11.69 4.20
CA LEU A 126 -13.05 -11.66 2.99
C LEU A 126 -12.86 -10.25 2.43
N HIS A 127 -13.90 -9.41 2.46
CA HIS A 127 -13.81 -8.02 2.02
C HIS A 127 -12.83 -7.23 2.91
N SER A 128 -12.93 -7.42 4.22
CA SER A 128 -12.02 -6.80 5.20
C SER A 128 -10.57 -7.23 4.97
N ILE A 129 -10.32 -8.53 4.81
CA ILE A 129 -8.98 -9.07 4.52
C ILE A 129 -8.42 -8.50 3.21
N ALA A 130 -9.20 -8.53 2.14
CA ALA A 130 -8.77 -8.01 0.84
C ALA A 130 -8.44 -6.51 0.91
N TRP A 131 -9.30 -5.73 1.58
CA TRP A 131 -9.08 -4.31 1.77
C TRP A 131 -7.85 -4.01 2.63
N ASN A 132 -7.65 -4.75 3.72
CA ASN A 132 -6.46 -4.63 4.55
C ASN A 132 -5.17 -4.84 3.74
N HIS A 133 -5.14 -5.83 2.85
CA HIS A 133 -4.00 -6.05 1.96
C HIS A 133 -3.82 -4.94 0.92
N ILE A 134 -4.91 -4.38 0.38
CA ILE A 134 -4.85 -3.20 -0.50
C ILE A 134 -4.23 -2.02 0.25
N LEU A 135 -4.72 -1.71 1.44
CA LEU A 135 -4.21 -0.61 2.26
C LEU A 135 -2.74 -0.80 2.59
N GLN A 136 -2.36 -1.99 3.07
CA GLN A 136 -0.98 -2.33 3.39
C GLN A 136 -0.07 -2.14 2.17
N ALA A 137 -0.47 -2.65 1.00
CA ALA A 137 0.32 -2.51 -0.21
C ALA A 137 0.47 -1.04 -0.65
N CYS A 138 -0.54 -0.21 -0.44
CA CYS A 138 -0.47 1.22 -0.73
C CYS A 138 0.52 1.95 0.21
N TYR A 139 0.46 1.70 1.52
CA TYR A 139 1.42 2.27 2.47
C TYR A 139 2.85 1.84 2.16
N MET A 140 3.06 0.57 1.82
CA MET A 140 4.38 0.09 1.41
C MET A 140 4.86 0.71 0.10
N THR A 141 3.94 1.02 -0.83
CA THR A 141 4.26 1.72 -2.09
C THR A 141 4.66 3.17 -1.84
N ILE A 142 3.93 3.88 -0.98
CA ILE A 142 4.27 5.25 -0.55
C ILE A 142 5.65 5.27 0.11
N LEU A 143 5.87 4.38 1.09
CA LEU A 143 7.15 4.23 1.76
C LEU A 143 8.29 3.93 0.78
N HIS A 144 8.04 3.06 -0.20
CA HIS A 144 9.03 2.77 -1.22
C HIS A 144 9.36 4.01 -2.06
N GLY A 145 8.35 4.76 -2.50
CA GLY A 145 8.56 6.03 -3.21
C GLY A 145 9.37 7.03 -2.39
N PHE A 146 9.02 7.22 -1.11
CA PHE A 146 9.76 8.10 -0.20
C PHE A 146 11.20 7.66 0.01
N SER A 147 11.45 6.35 0.11
CA SER A 147 12.80 5.82 0.29
C SER A 147 13.73 6.00 -0.91
N LEU A 148 13.19 6.29 -2.09
CA LEU A 148 14.01 6.57 -3.28
C LEU A 148 14.47 8.04 -3.32
N ILE A 149 13.95 8.89 -2.43
CA ILE A 149 14.34 10.29 -2.32
C ILE A 149 15.56 10.38 -1.40
N LEU A 150 16.76 10.24 -2.00
CA LEU A 150 18.04 10.24 -1.26
C LEU A 150 18.41 11.60 -0.67
N THR A 151 17.90 12.69 -1.24
CA THR A 151 18.10 14.05 -0.75
C THR A 151 16.74 14.70 -0.51
N CYS A 152 16.38 14.89 0.76
CA CYS A 152 15.09 15.45 1.13
C CYS A 152 15.29 16.64 2.08
N SER A 153 14.85 17.83 1.70
CA SER A 153 14.93 19.03 2.56
C SER A 153 13.94 18.93 3.73
N THR A 154 13.97 19.88 4.67
CA THR A 154 13.00 19.91 5.77
C THR A 154 11.58 20.14 5.27
N GLU A 155 11.43 21.01 4.27
CA GLU A 155 10.18 21.31 3.57
C GLU A 155 9.70 20.08 2.79
N GLY A 156 10.62 19.41 2.10
CA GLY A 156 10.34 18.12 1.47
C GLY A 156 9.77 17.13 2.48
N ARG A 157 10.45 16.88 3.60
CA ARG A 157 9.95 15.95 4.62
C ARG A 157 8.57 16.32 5.17
N ALA A 158 8.29 17.62 5.32
CA ALA A 158 6.96 18.10 5.69
C ALA A 158 5.90 17.78 4.62
N LEU A 159 6.27 17.88 3.33
CA LEU A 159 5.42 17.48 2.21
C LEU A 159 5.14 15.97 2.22
N MET A 160 6.15 15.13 2.47
CA MET A 160 6.01 13.68 2.71
C MET A 160 4.97 13.37 3.78
N SER A 161 5.03 14.06 4.93
CA SER A 161 4.06 13.92 6.01
C SER A 161 2.67 14.40 5.60
N MET A 162 2.57 15.49 4.84
CA MET A 162 1.30 15.99 4.32
C MET A 162 0.67 15.02 3.32
N ASP A 163 1.45 14.45 2.41
CA ASP A 163 1.01 13.45 1.44
C ASP A 163 0.50 12.18 2.13
N LEU A 164 1.21 11.72 3.17
CA LEU A 164 0.79 10.58 3.97
C LEU A 164 -0.54 10.87 4.71
N ALA A 165 -0.69 12.07 5.26
CA ALA A 165 -1.92 12.48 5.94
C ALA A 165 -3.09 12.62 4.95
N ALA A 166 -2.87 13.23 3.79
CA ALA A 166 -3.84 13.36 2.72
C ALA A 166 -4.29 11.98 2.20
N TYR A 167 -3.34 11.08 1.97
CA TYR A 167 -3.63 9.70 1.59
C TYR A 167 -4.51 9.02 2.65
N SER A 168 -4.08 9.05 3.92
CA SER A 168 -4.81 8.44 5.04
C SER A 168 -6.24 8.97 5.16
N ALA A 169 -6.44 10.28 5.02
CA ALA A 169 -7.77 10.88 5.00
C ALA A 169 -8.59 10.44 3.77
N GLY A 170 -7.96 10.36 2.59
CA GLY A 170 -8.61 9.98 1.33
C GLY A 170 -9.03 8.52 1.26
N ILE A 171 -8.45 7.64 2.06
CA ILE A 171 -8.85 6.22 2.17
C ILE A 171 -9.75 5.92 3.37
N SER A 172 -10.23 6.94 4.10
CA SER A 172 -11.26 6.72 5.13
C SER A 172 -12.52 6.13 4.49
N SER A 173 -13.32 5.41 5.29
CA SER A 173 -14.57 4.81 4.82
C SER A 173 -15.48 5.83 4.13
N GLU A 174 -15.61 7.01 4.74
CA GLU A 174 -16.41 8.13 4.25
C GLU A 174 -15.87 8.66 2.92
N SER A 175 -14.56 8.91 2.87
CA SER A 175 -13.86 9.42 1.67
C SER A 175 -13.94 8.45 0.49
N VAL A 176 -13.81 7.15 0.75
CA VAL A 176 -13.95 6.10 -0.27
C VAL A 176 -15.38 6.05 -0.78
N MET A 177 -16.36 6.10 0.12
CA MET A 177 -17.78 6.08 -0.24
C MET A 177 -18.16 7.31 -1.06
N GLU A 178 -17.73 8.50 -0.65
CA GLU A 178 -17.96 9.75 -1.39
C GLU A 178 -17.40 9.66 -2.82
N ARG A 179 -16.17 9.16 -2.98
CA ARG A 179 -15.55 8.98 -4.31
C ARG A 179 -16.32 7.98 -5.19
N ILE A 180 -16.88 6.93 -4.60
CA ILE A 180 -17.72 5.96 -5.33
C ILE A 180 -19.02 6.63 -5.79
N LEU A 181 -19.71 7.32 -4.87
CA LEU A 181 -20.96 8.03 -5.17
C LEU A 181 -20.77 9.07 -6.27
N ARG A 182 -19.73 9.91 -6.16
CA ARG A 182 -19.41 10.94 -7.16
C ARG A 182 -19.18 10.36 -8.56
N ARG A 183 -18.49 9.21 -8.66
CA ARG A 183 -18.27 8.53 -9.95
C ARG A 183 -19.54 7.96 -10.55
N ARG A 184 -20.49 7.53 -9.71
CA ARG A 184 -21.80 7.05 -10.16
C ARG A 184 -22.73 8.17 -10.58
N GLU A 185 -22.77 9.29 -9.86
CA GLU A 185 -23.55 10.46 -10.27
C GLU A 185 -23.18 10.96 -11.67
N MET A 186 -21.88 10.92 -12.01
CA MET A 186 -21.42 11.24 -13.37
C MET A 186 -21.87 10.23 -14.43
N LYS A 187 -22.10 8.96 -14.04
CA LYS A 187 -22.57 7.89 -14.93
C LYS A 187 -24.09 7.81 -15.02
N ASP A 188 -24.83 8.14 -13.96
CA ASP A 188 -26.29 8.06 -13.86
C ASP A 188 -27.01 9.06 -14.76
N LEU A 189 -26.29 10.06 -15.31
CA LEU A 189 -26.77 10.83 -16.47
C LEU A 189 -27.00 9.95 -17.73
N ARG A 190 -26.63 8.66 -17.70
CA ARG A 190 -26.74 7.73 -18.83
C ARG A 190 -27.50 6.41 -18.55
N GLU A 191 -27.75 5.95 -17.31
CA GLU A 191 -28.27 4.58 -17.07
C GLU A 191 -29.36 4.43 -15.94
N ASN A 192 -30.15 3.35 -16.05
CA ASN A 192 -31.44 3.03 -15.40
C ASN A 192 -31.45 2.83 -13.86
N GLU A 193 -32.68 2.82 -13.28
CA GLU A 193 -33.02 2.65 -11.85
C GLU A 193 -32.37 1.47 -11.10
N GLU A 194 -31.96 0.38 -11.76
CA GLU A 194 -31.34 -0.79 -11.12
C GLU A 194 -30.01 -0.47 -10.42
N SER A 195 -29.27 0.54 -10.88
CA SER A 195 -28.01 0.98 -10.25
C SER A 195 -28.20 1.51 -8.82
N ARG A 196 -29.40 2.02 -8.49
CA ARG A 196 -29.68 2.63 -7.17
C ARG A 196 -29.79 1.60 -6.05
N ALA A 197 -30.36 0.42 -6.31
CA ALA A 197 -30.54 -0.63 -5.30
C ALA A 197 -29.20 -1.22 -4.82
N CYS A 198 -28.21 -1.32 -5.72
CA CYS A 198 -26.85 -1.78 -5.42
C CYS A 198 -26.11 -0.82 -4.47
N VAL A 199 -26.30 0.50 -4.64
CA VAL A 199 -25.66 1.53 -3.77
C VAL A 199 -26.16 1.41 -2.33
N SER A 200 -27.48 1.25 -2.14
CA SER A 200 -28.05 1.11 -0.80
C SER A 200 -27.53 -0.12 -0.05
N GLN A 201 -27.18 -1.20 -0.76
CA GLN A 201 -26.58 -2.40 -0.15
C GLN A 201 -25.09 -2.22 0.15
N MET A 202 -24.33 -1.50 -0.70
CA MET A 202 -22.92 -1.17 -0.43
C MET A 202 -22.74 -0.31 0.82
N LEU A 203 -23.65 0.63 1.07
CA LEU A 203 -23.61 1.50 2.26
C LEU A 203 -23.76 0.73 3.57
N VAL A 204 -24.34 -0.47 3.55
CA VAL A 204 -24.50 -1.34 4.74
C VAL A 204 -23.19 -2.07 5.06
N ALA A 205 -22.33 -2.33 4.07
CA ALA A 205 -21.03 -2.97 4.25
C ALA A 205 -19.91 -1.94 4.46
N SER A 206 -20.15 -0.91 5.28
CA SER A 206 -19.14 0.10 5.58
C SER A 206 -17.88 -0.56 6.15
N PRO A 207 -16.67 -0.21 5.66
CA PRO A 207 -15.38 -0.66 6.21
C PRO A 207 -15.16 -0.45 7.74
N GLY A 208 -16.09 0.20 8.44
CA GLY A 208 -15.85 1.02 9.63
C GLY A 208 -15.13 0.39 10.83
N ASP A 209 -15.36 -0.88 11.19
CA ASP A 209 -14.94 -1.35 12.52
C ASP A 209 -13.64 -2.16 12.55
N PHE A 210 -13.25 -2.84 11.45
CA PHE A 210 -12.02 -3.67 11.40
C PHE A 210 -10.87 -3.04 10.61
N VAL A 211 -11.15 -2.00 9.81
CA VAL A 211 -10.19 -1.42 8.86
C VAL A 211 -9.31 -0.33 9.50
N MET A 212 -9.79 0.26 10.59
CA MET A 212 -9.11 1.37 11.27
C MET A 212 -7.72 0.99 11.79
N ASP A 213 -7.50 -0.26 12.19
CA ASP A 213 -6.21 -0.69 12.76
C ASP A 213 -5.13 -0.84 11.70
N VAL A 214 -5.45 -1.37 10.51
CA VAL A 214 -4.48 -1.51 9.41
C VAL A 214 -4.14 -0.14 8.82
N GLN A 215 -5.14 0.72 8.66
CA GLN A 215 -4.91 2.11 8.24
C GLN A 215 -3.98 2.82 9.23
N ARG A 216 -4.26 2.73 10.53
CA ARG A 216 -3.44 3.34 11.58
C ARG A 216 -2.03 2.77 11.61
N ALA A 217 -1.89 1.44 11.58
CA ALA A 217 -0.59 0.78 11.61
C ALA A 217 0.25 1.13 10.38
N GLY A 218 -0.35 1.10 9.19
CA GLY A 218 0.31 1.50 7.95
C GLY A 218 0.76 2.97 7.99
N MET A 219 -0.11 3.87 8.43
CA MET A 219 0.24 5.29 8.60
C MET A 219 1.39 5.49 9.60
N GLN A 220 1.32 4.86 10.78
CA GLN A 220 2.37 4.94 11.80
C GLN A 220 3.70 4.39 11.30
N HIS A 221 3.66 3.31 10.51
CA HIS A 221 4.85 2.71 9.92
C HIS A 221 5.54 3.69 8.95
N VAL A 222 4.80 4.31 8.02
CA VAL A 222 5.40 5.29 7.11
C VAL A 222 5.82 6.57 7.85
N ASP A 223 5.04 7.04 8.83
CA ASP A 223 5.35 8.22 9.63
C ASP A 223 6.63 8.04 10.48
N ALA A 224 6.83 6.86 11.06
CA ALA A 224 8.06 6.53 11.79
C ALA A 224 9.30 6.62 10.89
N TYR A 225 9.20 6.14 9.64
CA TYR A 225 10.27 6.31 8.64
C TYR A 225 10.55 7.77 8.31
N ILE A 226 9.52 8.59 8.11
CA ILE A 226 9.68 10.03 7.84
C ILE A 226 10.36 10.73 9.02
N LYS A 227 9.98 10.37 10.25
CA LYS A 227 10.59 10.91 11.48
C LYS A 227 12.06 10.54 11.63
N ALA A 228 12.48 9.36 11.16
CA ALA A 228 13.87 8.93 11.23
C ALA A 228 14.84 9.85 10.47
N PHE A 229 14.38 10.60 9.46
CA PHE A 229 15.20 11.62 8.80
C PHE A 229 15.61 12.79 9.71
N TYR A 230 14.94 12.98 10.85
CA TYR A 230 15.25 14.05 11.80
C TYR A 230 16.24 13.62 12.89
N PHE A 231 16.64 12.34 12.90
CA PHE A 231 17.60 11.83 13.87
C PHE A 231 19.04 12.22 13.53
N GLY A 232 19.84 12.46 14.58
CA GLY A 232 21.29 12.54 14.46
C GLY A 232 21.89 11.18 14.08
N GLU A 233 23.16 11.15 13.67
CA GLU A 233 23.83 9.91 13.23
C GLU A 233 23.73 8.77 14.27
N GLU A 234 23.94 9.07 15.55
CA GLU A 234 23.87 8.08 16.64
C GLU A 234 22.44 7.55 16.85
N ASP A 235 21.47 8.45 16.99
CA ASP A 235 20.05 8.10 17.18
C ASP A 235 19.50 7.34 15.97
N LEU A 236 19.91 7.71 14.76
CA LEU A 236 19.52 7.04 13.53
C LEU A 236 20.02 5.60 13.49
N MET A 237 21.28 5.36 13.87
CA MET A 237 21.82 3.99 13.93
C MET A 237 21.12 3.14 14.99
N SER A 238 20.81 3.71 16.15
CA SER A 238 20.01 3.02 17.18
C SER A 238 18.64 2.65 16.64
N TRP A 239 17.97 3.59 15.99
CA TRP A 239 16.66 3.37 15.40
C TRP A 239 16.69 2.30 14.30
N ILE A 240 17.67 2.33 13.40
CA ILE A 240 17.82 1.29 12.35
C ILE A 240 18.02 -0.08 12.98
N ASN A 241 18.82 -0.18 14.04
CA ASN A 241 19.03 -1.45 14.73
C ASN A 241 17.75 -2.00 15.34
N GLU A 242 16.94 -1.14 15.97
CA GLU A 242 15.64 -1.52 16.55
C GLU A 242 14.58 -1.88 15.50
N ASN A 243 14.69 -1.33 14.28
CA ASN A 243 13.65 -1.44 13.25
C ASN A 243 14.08 -2.26 12.01
N CYS A 244 15.24 -2.90 12.03
CA CYS A 244 15.80 -3.59 10.86
C CYS A 244 14.92 -4.70 10.27
N GLY A 245 14.10 -5.38 11.09
CA GLY A 245 13.12 -6.37 10.62
C GLY A 245 11.85 -5.77 10.00
N SER A 246 11.59 -4.48 10.24
CA SER A 246 10.37 -3.80 9.74
C SER A 246 10.60 -3.04 8.43
N TYR A 247 11.83 -2.64 8.13
CA TYR A 247 12.19 -1.90 6.92
C TYR A 247 13.17 -2.68 6.06
N LYS A 248 13.08 -2.52 4.74
CA LYS A 248 14.03 -3.13 3.80
C LYS A 248 15.40 -2.45 3.91
N LEU A 249 16.48 -3.20 3.64
CA LEU A 249 17.85 -2.67 3.62
C LEU A 249 17.95 -1.38 2.80
N GLY A 250 17.36 -1.33 1.61
CA GLY A 250 17.38 -0.13 0.75
C GLY A 250 16.77 1.11 1.42
N GLN A 251 15.72 0.94 2.24
CA GLN A 251 15.06 2.03 2.95
C GLN A 251 15.95 2.59 4.06
N SER A 252 16.62 1.72 4.81
CA SER A 252 17.57 2.09 5.87
C SER A 252 18.82 2.75 5.31
N LEU A 253 19.32 2.26 4.17
CA LEU A 253 20.45 2.90 3.47
C LEU A 253 20.10 4.29 2.96
N ALA A 254 18.88 4.51 2.46
CA ALA A 254 18.44 5.82 2.01
C ALA A 254 18.48 6.88 3.14
N LEU A 255 18.11 6.50 4.36
CA LEU A 255 18.19 7.39 5.55
C LEU A 255 19.65 7.82 5.81
N ILE A 256 20.60 6.89 5.77
CA ILE A 256 22.03 7.19 5.95
C ILE A 256 22.58 8.08 4.83
N MET A 257 22.18 7.81 3.59
CA MET A 257 22.62 8.64 2.47
C MET A 257 22.09 10.07 2.61
N SER A 258 20.85 10.24 3.11
CA SER A 258 20.24 11.56 3.27
C SER A 258 20.88 12.44 4.36
N SER A 259 21.35 11.85 5.46
CA SER A 259 22.02 12.60 6.55
C SER A 259 23.34 13.22 6.09
N SER A 260 23.99 12.61 5.10
CA SER A 260 25.28 13.03 4.56
C SER A 260 25.22 14.38 3.84
N PHE A 261 24.16 14.58 3.04
CA PHE A 261 24.03 15.74 2.16
C PHE A 261 23.73 17.05 2.89
N ASN A 262 23.11 17.00 4.06
CA ASN A 262 22.80 18.20 4.83
C ASN A 262 24.06 18.90 5.38
N SER A 263 25.20 18.20 5.44
CA SER A 263 26.46 18.75 5.98
C SER A 263 27.33 19.49 4.93
N GLU A 264 27.20 19.14 3.65
CA GLU A 264 28.14 19.57 2.59
C GLU A 264 28.00 21.05 2.19
N LEU A 265 26.86 21.71 2.46
CA LEU A 265 26.69 23.13 2.12
C LEU A 265 27.59 24.09 2.91
N SER A 266 28.34 23.61 3.91
CA SER A 266 28.99 24.48 4.90
C SER A 266 30.51 24.34 5.04
N SER A 267 31.22 23.49 4.27
CA SER A 267 32.64 23.28 4.57
C SER A 267 33.62 22.93 3.44
N SER A 268 34.88 23.30 3.69
CA SER A 268 36.07 23.13 2.86
C SER A 268 36.41 21.67 2.53
N SER A 269 37.10 21.48 1.40
CA SER A 269 37.41 20.18 0.74
C SER A 269 37.92 19.05 1.65
N SER A 270 38.60 19.34 2.76
CA SER A 270 39.10 18.31 3.69
C SER A 270 38.02 17.69 4.59
N ARG A 271 36.94 18.41 4.93
CA ARG A 271 35.86 17.89 5.78
C ARG A 271 34.97 16.89 5.03
N SER A 272 34.80 17.07 3.71
CA SER A 272 34.01 16.17 2.86
C SER A 272 34.58 14.74 2.86
N LYS A 273 35.90 14.55 2.85
CA LYS A 273 36.52 13.19 2.88
C LYS A 273 36.23 12.43 4.18
N ILE A 274 36.30 13.11 5.32
CA ILE A 274 36.02 12.48 6.62
C ILE A 274 34.55 12.11 6.72
N GLN A 275 33.64 12.97 6.25
CA GLN A 275 32.21 12.68 6.24
C GLN A 275 31.90 11.49 5.32
N GLN A 276 32.45 11.46 4.11
CA GLN A 276 32.27 10.32 3.18
C GLN A 276 32.74 9.00 3.81
N GLN A 277 33.88 9.00 4.51
CA GLN A 277 34.38 7.82 5.19
C GLN A 277 33.46 7.36 6.32
N ARG A 278 32.89 8.29 7.10
CA ARG A 278 31.91 7.98 8.16
C ARG A 278 30.65 7.34 7.59
N VAL A 279 30.13 7.91 6.51
CA VAL A 279 28.92 7.40 5.83
C VAL A 279 29.15 6.00 5.28
N GLN A 280 30.32 5.75 4.68
CA GLN A 280 30.70 4.40 4.23
C GLN A 280 30.75 3.39 5.39
N LEU A 281 31.26 3.80 6.56
CA LEU A 281 31.26 2.95 7.75
C LEU A 281 29.84 2.64 8.24
N MET A 282 28.94 3.65 8.29
CA MET A 282 27.54 3.43 8.67
C MET A 282 26.81 2.49 7.69
N VAL A 283 27.02 2.68 6.37
CA VAL A 283 26.47 1.79 5.34
C VAL A 283 26.91 0.35 5.56
N GLU A 284 28.19 0.14 5.85
CA GLU A 284 28.73 -1.20 6.10
C GLU A 284 28.20 -1.81 7.40
N GLN A 285 28.07 -1.00 8.46
CA GLN A 285 27.43 -1.42 9.71
C GLN A 285 25.99 -1.89 9.49
N VAL A 286 25.20 -1.13 8.74
CA VAL A 286 23.81 -1.52 8.42
C VAL A 286 23.76 -2.78 7.57
N LYS A 287 24.63 -2.93 6.56
CA LYS A 287 24.68 -4.17 5.78
C LYS A 287 24.98 -5.40 6.64
N ASN A 288 25.97 -5.30 7.53
CA ASN A 288 26.32 -6.38 8.44
C ASN A 288 25.16 -6.72 9.39
N LEU A 289 24.45 -5.69 9.87
CA LEU A 289 23.28 -5.85 10.71
C LEU A 289 22.15 -6.62 10.01
N TYR A 290 21.85 -6.29 8.74
CA TYR A 290 20.85 -7.02 7.96
C TYR A 290 21.28 -8.47 7.67
N GLN A 291 22.56 -8.72 7.39
CA GLN A 291 23.07 -10.08 7.21
C GLN A 291 22.94 -10.93 8.48
N GLN A 292 23.18 -10.34 9.65
CA GLN A 292 22.99 -11.01 10.94
C GLN A 292 21.52 -11.32 11.21
N PHE A 293 20.62 -10.40 10.85
CA PHE A 293 19.19 -10.58 10.99
C PHE A 293 18.69 -11.73 10.10
N GLU A 294 19.03 -11.72 8.80
CA GLU A 294 18.67 -12.78 7.83
C GLU A 294 19.22 -14.16 8.24
N GLY A 295 20.43 -14.21 8.80
CA GLY A 295 21.03 -15.44 9.33
C GLY A 295 20.33 -15.98 10.58
N THR A 296 19.62 -15.14 11.33
CA THR A 296 18.91 -15.54 12.56
C THR A 296 17.54 -16.14 12.24
N GLU A 297 16.80 -15.55 11.29
CA GLU A 297 15.47 -16.06 10.89
C GLU A 297 15.53 -17.48 10.30
N MET A 298 16.59 -17.79 9.54
CA MET A 298 16.78 -19.10 8.91
C MET A 298 17.12 -20.23 9.90
N ASN A 299 17.59 -19.91 11.11
CA ASN A 299 17.94 -20.90 12.13
C ASN A 299 16.85 -21.08 13.19
N GLY A 300 15.82 -20.24 13.20
CA GLY A 300 14.74 -20.21 14.19
C GLY A 300 13.41 -20.80 13.72
N SER A 301 13.32 -21.29 12.48
CA SER A 301 12.14 -21.95 11.89
C SER A 301 12.39 -23.44 11.69
#